data_AF-W2T344-F1
#
_entry.id   AF-W2T344-F1
#
_cell.length_a   1.000
_cell.length_b   1.000
_cell.length_c   1.000
_cell.angle_alpha   90.00
_cell.angle_beta   90.00
_cell.angle_gamma   90.00
#
_symmetry.space_group_name_H-M   'P 1'
#
loop_
_entity.id
_entity.type
_entity.pdbx_description
1 polymer ?
#
loop_
_entity_poly.entity_id
_entity_poly.type
_entity_poly.pdbx_seq_one_letter_code
_entity_poly.pdbx_strand_id
1 'polypeptide(L)'
;MKVSGEETSIVPAILGIREQWTTRFMRKTANLSGITQQTLDDATSAFLLELIGKHGPLAKRLCNKDPYTAYSLSSLIRMFPNSKHILMIRDARATVHSMIERKVPVAGFNRSDIPVFYERLVQRPADEARRILNFLDVPWSDDVLRHQEKIGSEVKLNP
;
A
#
# COMPACT_ATOMS: atom_id res chain seq x y z
N MET A 1 -16.30 -6.00 6.87
CA MET A 1 -15.26 -5.49 5.93
C MET A 1 -14.20 -6.57 5.74
N LYS A 2 -13.80 -6.94 4.51
CA LYS A 2 -12.68 -7.90 4.33
C LYS A 2 -11.36 -7.18 4.59
N VAL A 3 -10.49 -7.83 5.35
CA VAL A 3 -9.17 -7.29 5.74
C VAL A 3 -8.23 -7.37 4.52
N SER A 4 -7.27 -6.43 4.42
CA SER A 4 -6.20 -6.52 3.42
C SER A 4 -5.45 -7.84 3.55
N GLY A 5 -5.09 -8.47 2.43
CA GLY A 5 -4.25 -9.67 2.44
C GLY A 5 -2.82 -9.40 2.95
N GLU A 6 -2.00 -10.44 2.98
CA GLU A 6 -0.57 -10.38 3.37
C GLU A 6 0.24 -9.43 2.46
N GLU A 7 1.45 -9.05 2.92
CA GLU A 7 2.39 -8.29 2.09
C GLU A 7 2.77 -9.10 0.85
N THR A 8 2.69 -8.50 -0.32
CA THR A 8 3.04 -9.20 -1.56
C THR A 8 4.55 -9.28 -1.75
N SER A 9 5.30 -8.30 -1.25
CA SER A 9 6.73 -8.05 -1.53
C SER A 9 7.09 -7.81 -3.01
N ILE A 10 6.30 -8.32 -3.95
CA ILE A 10 6.50 -8.21 -5.40
C ILE A 10 5.98 -6.86 -5.92
N VAL A 11 4.87 -6.35 -5.39
CA VAL A 11 4.32 -5.04 -5.78
C VAL A 11 5.36 -3.93 -5.61
N PRO A 12 6.02 -3.74 -4.43
CA PRO A 12 7.06 -2.72 -4.30
C PRO A 12 8.29 -3.00 -5.17
N ALA A 13 8.64 -4.26 -5.44
CA ALA A 13 9.76 -4.60 -6.33
C ALA A 13 9.52 -4.15 -7.77
N ILE A 14 8.32 -4.41 -8.32
CA ILE A 14 7.94 -3.99 -9.68
C ILE A 14 7.86 -2.48 -9.80
N LEU A 15 7.31 -1.81 -8.77
CA LEU A 15 7.31 -0.35 -8.71
C LEU A 15 8.74 0.21 -8.70
N GLY A 16 9.65 -0.41 -7.95
CA GLY A 16 11.07 -0.05 -7.92
C GLY A 16 11.77 -0.23 -9.28
N ILE A 17 11.46 -1.30 -10.02
CA ILE A 17 11.95 -1.49 -11.40
C ILE A 17 11.40 -0.40 -12.31
N ARG A 18 10.10 -0.12 -12.21
CA ARG A 18 9.43 0.87 -13.05
C ARG A 18 10.01 2.28 -12.86
N GLU A 19 10.35 2.66 -11.64
CA GLU A 19 10.97 3.97 -11.38
C GLU A 19 12.30 4.14 -12.13
N GLN A 20 13.01 3.07 -12.47
CA GLN A 20 14.23 3.16 -13.29
C GLN A 20 13.94 3.57 -14.75
N TRP A 21 12.72 3.33 -15.24
CA TRP A 21 12.30 3.68 -16.59
C TRP A 21 11.86 5.14 -16.73
N THR A 22 11.66 5.84 -15.62
CA THR A 22 11.21 7.25 -15.63
C THR A 22 12.33 8.24 -15.91
N THR A 23 13.59 7.77 -15.93
CA THR A 23 14.76 8.60 -16.27
C THR A 23 14.62 9.22 -17.66
N ARG A 24 15.14 10.45 -17.83
CA ARG A 24 15.04 11.19 -19.11
C ARG A 24 15.60 10.39 -20.29
N PHE A 25 16.69 9.66 -20.06
CA PHE A 25 17.30 8.80 -21.07
C PHE A 25 16.38 7.64 -21.46
N MET A 26 15.92 6.85 -20.48
CA MET A 26 15.06 5.70 -20.75
C MET A 26 13.74 6.12 -21.41
N ARG A 27 13.11 7.20 -20.94
CA ARG A 27 11.90 7.75 -21.58
C ARG A 27 12.14 8.14 -23.03
N LYS A 28 13.26 8.79 -23.33
CA LYS A 28 13.58 9.18 -24.71
C LYS A 28 13.76 7.95 -25.58
N THR A 29 14.51 6.96 -25.10
CA THR A 29 14.75 5.70 -25.83
C THR A 29 13.47 4.91 -26.06
N ALA A 30 12.63 4.75 -25.02
CA ALA A 30 11.34 4.07 -25.12
C ALA A 30 10.41 4.75 -26.14
N ASN A 31 10.36 6.09 -26.13
CA ASN A 31 9.56 6.86 -27.08
C ASN A 31 10.01 6.65 -28.54
N LEU A 32 11.30 6.40 -28.82
CA LEU A 32 11.78 6.11 -30.19
C LEU A 32 11.19 4.80 -30.75
N SER A 33 10.82 3.86 -29.87
CA SER A 33 10.17 2.60 -30.23
C SER A 33 8.64 2.65 -30.09
N GLY A 34 8.06 3.84 -29.89
CA GLY A 34 6.63 4.02 -29.69
C GLY A 34 6.12 3.62 -28.30
N ILE A 35 7.00 3.26 -27.36
CA ILE A 35 6.63 2.93 -25.99
C ILE A 35 6.45 4.24 -25.22
N THR A 36 5.20 4.61 -24.99
CA THR A 36 4.85 5.85 -24.30
C THR A 36 4.76 5.65 -22.80
N GLN A 37 4.69 6.76 -22.07
CA GLN A 37 4.40 6.74 -20.64
C GLN A 37 3.05 6.06 -20.33
N GLN A 38 2.03 6.27 -21.18
CA GLN A 38 0.72 5.63 -21.01
C GLN A 38 0.84 4.11 -21.19
N THR A 39 1.58 3.66 -22.19
CA THR A 39 1.82 2.22 -22.44
C THR A 39 2.46 1.56 -21.21
N LEU A 40 3.44 2.21 -20.59
CA LEU A 40 4.10 1.69 -19.38
C LEU A 40 3.15 1.66 -18.17
N ASP A 41 2.26 2.65 -18.06
CA ASP A 41 1.26 2.71 -17.00
C ASP A 41 0.20 1.63 -17.15
N ASP A 42 -0.32 1.44 -18.36
CA ASP A 42 -1.31 0.41 -18.66
C ASP A 42 -0.74 -0.98 -18.40
N ALA A 43 0.49 -1.25 -18.84
CA ALA A 43 1.17 -2.51 -18.59
C ALA A 43 1.42 -2.75 -17.08
N THR A 44 1.91 -1.74 -16.37
CA THR A 44 2.18 -1.85 -14.93
C THR A 44 0.87 -2.03 -14.15
N SER A 45 -0.16 -1.24 -14.45
CA SER A 45 -1.44 -1.29 -13.74
C SER A 45 -2.14 -2.64 -13.94
N ALA A 46 -2.12 -3.20 -15.15
CA ALA A 46 -2.62 -4.54 -15.42
C ALA A 46 -1.89 -5.60 -14.61
N PHE A 47 -0.56 -5.53 -14.55
CA PHE A 47 0.26 -6.45 -13.75
C PHE A 47 -0.08 -6.34 -12.24
N LEU A 48 -0.18 -5.12 -11.71
CA LEU A 48 -0.51 -4.89 -10.31
C LEU A 48 -1.93 -5.36 -9.97
N LEU A 49 -2.91 -5.13 -10.83
CA LEU A 49 -4.29 -5.60 -10.64
C LEU A 49 -4.37 -7.12 -10.61
N GLU A 50 -3.63 -7.80 -11.48
CA GLU A 50 -3.56 -9.27 -11.48
C GLU A 50 -3.01 -9.80 -10.15
N LEU A 51 -1.92 -9.21 -9.64
CA LEU A 51 -1.38 -9.58 -8.35
C LEU A 51 -2.39 -9.31 -7.23
N ILE A 52 -2.83 -8.06 -7.07
CA ILE A 52 -3.73 -7.60 -5.99
C ILE A 52 -5.06 -8.37 -6.02
N GLY A 53 -5.59 -8.65 -7.21
CA GLY A 53 -6.87 -9.34 -7.38
C GLY A 53 -6.82 -10.83 -7.09
N LYS A 54 -5.65 -11.49 -7.23
CA LYS A 54 -5.52 -12.95 -7.14
C LYS A 54 -4.75 -13.45 -5.92
N HIS A 55 -3.97 -12.62 -5.22
CA HIS A 55 -3.19 -13.07 -4.06
C HIS A 55 -4.02 -13.26 -2.77
N GLY A 56 -5.31 -12.95 -2.80
CA GLY A 56 -6.22 -13.11 -1.67
C GLY A 56 -7.66 -13.41 -2.08
N PRO A 57 -8.57 -13.63 -1.12
CA PRO A 57 -9.98 -13.89 -1.41
C PRO A 57 -10.63 -12.72 -2.13
N LEU A 58 -11.46 -13.00 -3.14
CA LEU A 58 -12.17 -11.96 -3.89
C LEU A 58 -13.01 -11.08 -2.95
N ALA A 59 -12.91 -9.76 -3.11
CA ALA A 59 -13.60 -8.77 -2.31
C ALA A 59 -14.19 -7.67 -3.20
N LYS A 60 -15.29 -7.06 -2.74
CA LYS A 60 -15.92 -5.92 -3.44
C LYS A 60 -14.97 -4.74 -3.59
N ARG A 61 -14.03 -4.57 -2.65
CA ARG A 61 -12.97 -3.57 -2.69
C ARG A 61 -11.64 -4.27 -2.47
N LEU A 62 -10.75 -4.11 -3.44
CA LEU A 62 -9.39 -4.62 -3.34
C LEU A 62 -8.54 -3.67 -2.47
N CYS A 63 -7.62 -4.24 -1.71
CA CYS A 63 -6.69 -3.52 -0.86
C CYS A 63 -5.31 -4.17 -0.96
N ASN A 64 -4.27 -3.35 -0.88
CA ASN A 64 -2.89 -3.80 -0.83
C ASN A 64 -2.19 -3.07 0.31
N LYS A 65 -1.36 -3.80 1.06
CA LYS A 65 -0.56 -3.26 2.15
C LYS A 65 0.86 -3.78 1.99
N ASP A 66 1.70 -2.95 1.40
CA ASP A 66 3.14 -3.18 1.25
C ASP A 66 3.83 -1.85 1.64
N PRO A 67 4.62 -1.79 2.73
CA PRO A 67 5.12 -0.52 3.27
C PRO A 67 5.86 0.37 2.27
N TYR A 68 6.60 -0.26 1.34
CA TYR A 68 7.45 0.44 0.38
C TYR A 68 6.73 0.94 -0.88
N THR A 69 5.45 0.61 -1.07
CA THR A 69 4.67 1.18 -2.18
C THR A 69 4.43 2.67 -2.00
N ALA A 70 4.60 3.17 -0.78
CA ALA A 70 4.60 4.59 -0.46
C ALA A 70 5.63 5.40 -1.29
N TYR A 71 6.72 4.81 -1.78
CA TYR A 71 7.68 5.54 -2.63
C TYR A 71 7.15 5.89 -4.02
N SER A 72 6.15 5.14 -4.49
CA SER A 72 5.64 5.26 -5.85
C SER A 72 4.22 5.79 -5.87
N LEU A 73 3.80 6.53 -4.84
CA LEU A 73 2.45 7.10 -4.74
C LEU A 73 2.08 7.97 -5.93
N SER A 74 3.00 8.80 -6.43
CA SER A 74 2.78 9.62 -7.62
C SER A 74 2.45 8.76 -8.86
N SER A 75 3.17 7.65 -9.02
CA SER A 75 2.95 6.67 -10.08
C SER A 75 1.62 5.93 -9.86
N LEU A 76 1.30 5.54 -8.63
CA LEU A 76 0.06 4.83 -8.28
C LEU A 76 -1.18 5.69 -8.48
N ILE A 77 -1.19 6.94 -8.03
CA ILE A 77 -2.30 7.88 -8.22
C ILE A 77 -2.59 8.08 -9.71
N ARG A 78 -1.55 8.12 -10.53
CA ARG A 78 -1.68 8.28 -11.97
C ARG A 78 -2.22 7.03 -12.67
N MET A 79 -1.79 5.84 -12.24
CA MET A 79 -2.26 4.56 -12.78
C MET A 79 -3.68 4.19 -12.28
N PHE A 80 -4.03 4.59 -11.06
CA PHE A 80 -5.27 4.26 -10.39
C PHE A 80 -5.95 5.53 -9.86
N PRO A 81 -6.56 6.35 -10.73
CA PRO A 81 -7.10 7.66 -10.32
C PRO A 81 -8.20 7.57 -9.27
N ASN A 82 -8.83 6.41 -9.11
CA ASN A 82 -9.88 6.15 -8.11
C ASN A 82 -9.35 5.43 -6.85
N SER A 83 -8.04 5.12 -6.76
CA SER A 83 -7.49 4.50 -5.56
C SER A 83 -7.37 5.50 -4.42
N LYS A 84 -7.43 4.98 -3.18
CA LYS A 84 -7.24 5.75 -1.96
C LYS A 84 -6.05 5.20 -1.21
N HIS A 85 -5.23 6.10 -0.65
CA HIS A 85 -3.98 5.76 0.00
C HIS A 85 -4.02 6.13 1.48
N ILE A 86 -3.48 5.26 2.33
CA ILE A 86 -3.38 5.46 3.77
C ILE A 86 -1.91 5.38 4.14
N LEU A 87 -1.30 6.51 4.48
CA LEU A 87 0.07 6.53 4.99
C LEU A 87 0.07 6.42 6.51
N MET A 88 0.55 5.29 6.99
CA MET A 88 0.76 5.08 8.43
C MET A 88 1.98 5.88 8.88
N ILE A 89 1.76 6.85 9.76
CA ILE A 89 2.80 7.62 10.45
C ILE A 89 2.92 7.10 11.87
N ARG A 90 4.15 6.94 12.34
CA ARG A 90 4.46 6.55 13.72
C ARG A 90 5.67 7.34 14.18
N ASP A 91 5.77 7.58 15.48
CA ASP A 91 6.97 8.17 16.07
C ASP A 91 8.21 7.38 15.62
N ALA A 92 9.20 8.12 15.08
CA ALA A 92 10.40 7.50 14.53
C ALA A 92 11.17 6.71 15.59
N ARG A 93 11.19 7.17 16.85
CA ARG A 93 11.86 6.49 17.96
C ARG A 93 11.19 5.15 18.26
N ALA A 94 9.85 5.13 18.31
CA ALA A 94 9.10 3.90 18.55
C ALA A 94 9.25 2.91 17.39
N THR A 95 9.30 3.42 16.15
CA THR A 95 9.50 2.60 14.94
C THR A 95 10.90 1.99 14.92
N VAL A 96 11.94 2.80 15.09
CA VAL A 96 13.34 2.36 15.14
C VAL A 96 13.58 1.41 16.30
N HIS A 97 13.05 1.71 17.49
CA HIS A 97 13.15 0.81 18.65
C HIS A 97 12.54 -0.56 18.34
N SER A 98 11.32 -0.59 17.79
CA SER A 98 10.66 -1.84 17.39
C SER A 98 11.45 -2.61 16.32
N MET A 99 12.07 -1.91 15.36
CA MET A 99 12.88 -2.54 14.31
C MET A 99 14.15 -3.16 14.89
N ILE A 100 14.84 -2.45 15.78
CA ILE A 100 16.07 -2.93 16.44
C ILE A 100 15.75 -4.13 17.34
N GLU A 101 14.75 -3.99 18.21
CA GLU A 101 14.39 -5.02 19.19
C GLU A 101 13.95 -6.32 18.51
N ARG A 102 13.12 -6.21 17.46
CA ARG A 102 12.59 -7.35 16.72
C ARG A 102 13.48 -7.78 15.55
N LYS A 103 14.63 -7.13 15.35
CA LYS A 103 15.60 -7.40 14.27
C LYS A 103 14.96 -7.40 12.87
N VAL A 104 14.07 -6.44 12.60
CA VAL A 104 13.39 -6.32 11.30
C VAL A 104 14.33 -5.63 10.30
N PRO A 105 14.66 -6.25 9.16
CA PRO A 105 15.50 -5.64 8.12
C PRO A 105 14.74 -4.56 7.34
N VAL A 106 15.38 -3.41 7.03
CA VAL A 106 14.73 -2.25 6.37
C VAL A 106 15.65 -1.58 5.34
N ALA A 107 15.12 -1.25 4.16
CA ALA A 107 15.75 -0.39 3.13
C ALA A 107 15.14 1.05 3.13
N GLY A 108 15.96 2.10 2.88
CA GLY A 108 15.71 3.53 3.20
C GLY A 108 14.57 4.27 2.46
N PHE A 109 14.12 5.45 3.01
CA PHE A 109 12.79 6.08 2.77
C PHE A 109 12.70 7.60 2.44
N ASN A 110 11.75 8.03 1.55
CA ASN A 110 11.26 9.42 1.38
C ASN A 110 9.75 9.57 0.94
N ARG A 111 9.12 10.73 1.27
CA ARG A 111 7.69 11.19 1.47
C ARG A 111 6.76 11.31 0.23
N SER A 112 5.41 11.51 0.28
CA SER A 112 4.45 12.24 1.17
C SER A 112 2.96 11.82 0.96
N ASP A 113 2.11 11.76 2.02
CA ASP A 113 0.66 11.36 1.94
C ASP A 113 -0.19 11.76 3.18
N ILE A 114 -1.51 11.46 3.19
CA ILE A 114 -2.43 11.68 4.34
C ILE A 114 -2.02 10.80 5.54
N PRO A 115 -1.67 11.43 6.68
CA PRO A 115 -1.12 10.73 7.80
C PRO A 115 -2.18 10.09 8.71
N VAL A 116 -2.05 8.79 8.96
CA VAL A 116 -2.68 8.09 10.07
C VAL A 116 -1.62 7.86 11.14
N PHE A 117 -1.73 8.58 12.25
CA PHE A 117 -0.80 8.45 13.36
C PHE A 117 -1.13 7.20 14.16
N TYR A 118 -0.20 6.25 14.20
CA TYR A 118 -0.32 4.98 14.90
C TYR A 118 -0.72 5.18 16.36
N GLU A 119 -0.13 6.18 17.03
CA GLU A 119 -0.41 6.49 18.42
C GLU A 119 -1.87 6.88 18.64
N ARG A 120 -2.44 7.67 17.72
CA ARG A 120 -3.87 8.03 17.78
C ARG A 120 -4.77 6.85 17.49
N LEU A 121 -4.39 6.02 16.50
CA LEU A 121 -5.14 4.82 16.15
C LEU A 121 -5.21 3.83 17.33
N VAL A 122 -4.12 3.67 18.09
CA VAL A 122 -4.10 2.81 19.28
C VAL A 122 -4.89 3.41 20.44
N GLN A 123 -4.79 4.73 20.66
CA GLN A 123 -5.45 5.40 21.79
C GLN A 123 -6.95 5.59 21.59
N ARG A 124 -7.41 5.80 20.35
CA ARG A 124 -8.80 6.09 20.01
C ARG A 124 -9.24 5.27 18.78
N PRO A 125 -9.25 3.94 18.89
CA PRO A 125 -9.40 3.06 17.73
C PRO A 125 -10.73 3.24 17.01
N ALA A 126 -11.84 3.43 17.72
CA ALA A 126 -13.15 3.66 17.10
C ALA A 126 -13.21 4.99 16.34
N ASP A 127 -12.65 6.07 16.90
CA ASP A 127 -12.72 7.40 16.29
C ASP A 127 -11.84 7.49 15.04
N GLU A 128 -10.60 7.01 15.14
CA GLU A 128 -9.70 6.99 13.99
C GLU A 128 -10.15 5.98 12.93
N ALA A 129 -10.69 4.81 13.30
CA ALA A 129 -11.28 3.88 12.34
C ALA A 129 -12.47 4.50 11.60
N ARG A 130 -13.38 5.21 12.29
CA ARG A 130 -14.48 5.95 11.62
C ARG A 130 -13.94 7.01 10.67
N ARG A 131 -12.92 7.77 11.09
CA ARG A 131 -12.28 8.78 10.23
C ARG A 131 -11.69 8.15 8.96
N ILE A 132 -11.02 7.00 9.10
CA ILE A 132 -10.43 6.25 7.99
C ILE A 132 -11.53 5.70 7.07
N LEU A 133 -12.55 5.02 7.60
CA LEU A 133 -13.62 4.43 6.79
C LEU A 133 -14.41 5.49 6.03
N ASN A 134 -14.69 6.64 6.66
CA ASN A 134 -15.31 7.78 6.00
C ASN A 134 -14.43 8.31 4.86
N PHE A 135 -13.13 8.50 5.09
CA PHE A 135 -12.19 8.87 4.03
C PHE A 135 -12.18 7.84 2.89
N LEU A 136 -12.30 6.55 3.20
CA LEU A 136 -12.35 5.47 2.21
C LEU A 136 -13.71 5.33 1.52
N ASP A 137 -14.74 6.08 1.89
CA ASP A 137 -16.15 5.86 1.50
C ASP A 137 -16.62 4.43 1.80
N VAL A 138 -16.20 3.86 2.93
CA VAL A 138 -16.60 2.52 3.40
C VAL A 138 -17.56 2.69 4.59
N PRO A 139 -18.73 2.03 4.61
CA PRO A 139 -19.63 2.07 5.77
C PRO A 139 -18.97 1.51 7.03
N TRP A 140 -19.34 2.04 8.20
CA TRP A 140 -18.89 1.51 9.49
C TRP A 140 -19.22 0.03 9.64
N SER A 141 -18.30 -0.72 10.27
CA SER A 141 -18.48 -2.11 10.64
C SER A 141 -17.69 -2.38 11.93
N ASP A 142 -18.34 -2.97 12.93
CA ASP A 142 -17.70 -3.28 14.22
C ASP A 142 -16.56 -4.30 14.09
N ASP A 143 -16.51 -5.05 12.97
CA ASP A 143 -15.41 -5.92 12.57
C ASP A 143 -14.04 -5.23 12.68
N VAL A 144 -13.98 -3.91 12.41
CA VAL A 144 -12.72 -3.16 12.41
C VAL A 144 -12.12 -3.05 13.82
N LEU A 145 -12.95 -3.14 14.87
CA LEU A 145 -12.52 -3.18 16.26
C LEU A 145 -12.29 -4.61 16.78
N ARG A 146 -12.74 -5.62 16.02
CA ARG A 146 -12.66 -7.05 16.38
C ARG A 146 -11.75 -7.83 15.44
N HIS A 147 -10.73 -7.18 14.90
CA HIS A 147 -9.83 -7.76 13.91
C HIS A 147 -9.14 -9.05 14.40
N GLN A 148 -8.92 -9.20 15.70
CA GLN A 148 -8.36 -10.41 16.32
C GLN A 148 -9.22 -11.66 16.12
N GLU A 149 -10.54 -11.52 16.03
CA GLU A 149 -11.47 -12.65 15.80
C GLU A 149 -11.35 -13.20 14.37
N LYS A 150 -10.68 -12.45 13.49
CA LYS A 150 -10.49 -12.78 12.07
C LYS A 150 -9.09 -13.32 11.76
N ILE A 151 -8.19 -13.37 12.75
CA ILE A 151 -6.85 -13.94 12.60
C ILE A 151 -6.98 -15.47 12.48
N GLY A 152 -6.28 -16.05 11.49
CA GLY A 152 -6.30 -17.48 11.18
C GLY A 152 -7.44 -17.92 10.25
N SER A 153 -8.53 -17.16 10.16
CA SER A 153 -9.67 -17.44 9.27
C SER A 153 -9.66 -16.58 8.00
N GLU A 154 -9.59 -15.25 8.15
CA GLU A 154 -9.56 -14.28 7.05
C GLU A 154 -8.23 -13.54 6.93
N VAL A 155 -7.45 -13.49 8.02
CA VAL A 155 -6.15 -12.80 8.08
C VAL A 155 -5.08 -13.80 8.50
N LYS A 156 -4.08 -13.98 7.64
CA LYS A 156 -2.85 -14.69 8.01
C LYS A 156 -1.78 -13.66 8.33
N LEU A 157 -1.06 -13.86 9.42
CA LEU A 157 0.06 -13.02 9.82
C LEU A 157 1.33 -13.68 9.30
N ASN A 158 2.21 -12.91 8.66
CA ASN A 158 3.54 -13.38 8.32
C ASN A 158 4.28 -13.74 9.62
N PRO A 159 4.91 -14.92 9.71
CA PRO A 159 5.70 -15.33 10.87
C PRO A 159 6.93 -14.44 11.09
#